data_AF-A0A1F6X6T9-F1
#
_entry.id   AF-A0A1F6X6T9-F1
#
_cell.length_a   1.000
_cell.length_b   1.000
_cell.length_c   1.000
_cell.angle_alpha   90.00
_cell.angle_beta   90.00
_cell.angle_gamma   90.00
#
_symmetry.space_group_name_H-M   'P 1'
#
loop_
_entity.id
_entity.type
_entity.pdbx_description
1 polymer ?
#
loop_
_entity_poly.entity_id
_entity_poly.type
_entity_poly.pdbx_seq_one_letter_code
_entity_poly.pdbx_strand_id
1 'polypeptide(L)'
;MDNIPQLNRGPQVDLEKVRVAMHFRIAEALKHIMTPERFEQLLYPGSKKRKLASEEIIRSSAIAHNLTEFKILLEELGKALNKNFSGVLAHENAHMNVAEAEKVKVIGYAVTFLKGPEESIVSLAFGIMISPHLSSQDPRDQVVTMIRILNAPEEYGEILSPKDIHDITQLKGLLAQFETQEK
;
A
#
# COMPACT_ATOMS: atom_id res chain seq x y z
N MET A 1 14.29 25.04 42.59
CA MET A 1 14.79 23.84 41.88
C MET A 1 13.57 23.08 41.45
N ASP A 2 13.17 23.25 40.21
CA ASP A 2 11.93 22.68 39.69
C ASP A 2 12.13 21.20 39.34
N ASN A 3 11.29 20.36 39.96
CA ASN A 3 11.19 18.93 39.66
C ASN A 3 10.50 18.78 38.30
N ILE A 4 11.28 18.63 37.23
CA ILE A 4 10.75 18.26 35.91
C ILE A 4 10.34 16.78 36.01
N PRO A 5 9.05 16.45 35.80
CA PRO A 5 8.62 15.06 35.80
C PRO A 5 9.37 14.30 34.70
N GLN A 6 9.98 13.16 35.04
CA GLN A 6 10.55 12.29 34.04
C GLN A 6 9.43 11.81 33.11
N LEU A 7 9.43 12.32 31.88
CA LEU A 7 8.62 11.79 30.79
C LEU A 7 8.92 10.29 30.70
N ASN A 8 7.89 9.50 30.99
CA ASN A 8 7.91 8.05 30.86
C ASN A 8 8.19 7.74 29.38
N ARG A 9 9.46 7.52 29.03
CA ARG A 9 9.84 7.17 27.67
C ARG A 9 9.24 5.79 27.44
N GLY A 10 8.23 5.73 26.57
CA GLY A 10 7.60 4.48 26.17
C GLY A 10 8.65 3.43 25.72
N PRO A 11 8.22 2.18 25.51
CA PRO A 11 9.14 1.10 25.14
C PRO A 11 10.03 1.53 23.97
N GLN A 12 11.34 1.46 24.18
CA GLN A 12 12.33 1.85 23.18
C GLN A 12 12.29 0.81 22.04
N VAL A 13 11.90 1.25 20.84
CA VAL A 13 11.89 0.38 19.66
C VAL A 13 13.32 0.10 19.25
N ASP A 14 13.68 -1.18 19.24
CA ASP A 14 14.97 -1.67 18.78
C ASP A 14 14.99 -1.69 17.24
N LEU A 15 15.47 -0.60 16.65
CA LEU A 15 15.49 -0.41 15.19
C LEU A 15 16.32 -1.48 14.47
N GLU A 16 17.32 -2.06 15.13
CA GLU A 16 18.14 -3.11 14.53
C GLU A 16 17.35 -4.41 14.39
N LYS A 17 16.55 -4.77 15.40
CA LYS A 17 15.62 -5.90 15.27
C LYS A 17 14.62 -5.70 14.14
N VAL A 18 14.13 -4.47 13.95
CA VAL A 18 13.22 -4.15 12.84
C VAL A 18 13.94 -4.32 11.50
N ARG A 19 15.17 -3.83 11.35
CA ARG A 19 15.98 -4.00 10.12
C ARG A 19 16.20 -5.48 9.79
N VAL A 20 16.64 -6.27 10.77
CA VAL A 20 16.83 -7.72 10.60
C VAL A 20 15.54 -8.39 10.16
N ALA A 21 14.40 -8.04 10.78
CA ALA A 21 13.10 -8.57 10.37
C ALA A 21 12.75 -8.18 8.91
N MET A 22 13.06 -6.96 8.47
CA MET A 22 12.84 -6.55 7.08
C MET A 22 13.69 -7.38 6.11
N HIS A 23 14.96 -7.63 6.41
CA HIS A 23 15.80 -8.49 5.57
C HIS A 23 15.23 -9.89 5.41
N PHE A 24 14.72 -10.49 6.49
CA PHE A 24 14.06 -11.79 6.41
C PHE A 24 12.79 -11.74 5.54
N ARG A 25 11.95 -10.71 5.69
CA ARG A 25 10.72 -10.54 4.88
C ARG A 25 11.04 -10.35 3.41
N ILE A 26 12.06 -9.55 3.07
CA ILE A 26 12.51 -9.37 1.68
C ILE A 26 13.03 -10.70 1.13
N ALA A 27 13.94 -11.38 1.85
CA ALA A 27 14.52 -12.64 1.40
C ALA A 27 13.46 -13.73 1.18
N GLU A 28 12.43 -13.78 2.02
CA GLU A 28 11.32 -14.72 1.85
C GLU A 28 10.47 -14.36 0.63
N ALA A 29 10.10 -13.09 0.48
CA ALA A 29 9.29 -12.64 -0.66
C ALA A 29 9.99 -12.87 -2.01
N LEU A 30 11.31 -12.73 -2.06
CA LEU A 30 12.13 -12.98 -3.24
C LEU A 30 12.14 -14.46 -3.68
N LYS A 31 11.76 -15.42 -2.82
CA LYS A 31 11.59 -16.83 -3.23
C LYS A 31 10.31 -17.07 -4.01
N HIS A 32 9.39 -16.11 -4.00
CA HIS A 32 8.04 -16.23 -4.55
C HIS A 32 7.75 -15.17 -5.62
N ILE A 33 8.80 -14.62 -6.25
CA ILE A 33 8.67 -13.61 -7.30
C ILE A 33 7.78 -14.14 -8.42
N MET A 34 6.85 -13.30 -8.86
CA MET A 34 5.93 -13.59 -9.97
C MET A 34 6.19 -12.65 -11.15
N THR A 35 5.63 -12.97 -12.31
CA THR A 35 5.68 -12.08 -13.47
C THR A 35 4.66 -10.94 -13.34
N PRO A 36 4.87 -9.79 -14.00
CA PRO A 36 3.89 -8.70 -14.03
C PRO A 36 2.52 -9.13 -14.54
N GLU A 37 2.47 -9.99 -15.57
CA GLU A 37 1.22 -10.50 -16.15
C GLU A 37 0.45 -11.34 -15.12
N ARG A 38 1.18 -12.14 -14.32
CA ARG A 38 0.57 -12.91 -13.24
C ARG A 38 0.01 -11.98 -12.17
N PHE A 39 0.76 -10.95 -11.79
CA PHE A 39 0.33 -9.96 -10.82
C PHE A 39 -0.96 -9.24 -11.27
N GLU A 40 -1.03 -8.78 -12.52
CA GLU A 40 -2.23 -8.15 -13.09
C GLU A 40 -3.44 -9.10 -13.09
N GLN A 41 -3.27 -10.36 -13.47
CA GLN A 41 -4.34 -11.37 -13.40
C GLN A 41 -4.89 -11.56 -11.99
N LEU A 42 -4.04 -11.42 -10.97
CA LEU A 42 -4.42 -11.57 -9.57
C LEU A 42 -5.09 -10.31 -8.99
N LEU A 43 -4.83 -9.13 -9.54
CA LEU A 43 -5.50 -7.88 -9.16
C LEU A 43 -6.93 -7.78 -9.70
N TYR A 44 -7.19 -8.33 -10.89
CA TYR A 44 -8.51 -8.27 -11.53
C TYR A 44 -9.21 -9.64 -11.65
N PRO A 45 -9.41 -10.40 -10.56
CA PRO A 45 -10.00 -11.73 -10.64
C PRO A 45 -11.50 -11.62 -10.88
N GLY A 46 -11.95 -12.17 -12.00
CA GLY A 46 -13.35 -12.52 -12.27
C GLY A 46 -13.91 -13.41 -11.15
N SER A 47 -14.53 -12.78 -10.16
CA SER A 47 -15.47 -13.24 -9.12
C SER A 47 -15.32 -14.59 -8.37
N LYS A 48 -14.33 -15.47 -8.59
CA LYS A 48 -14.25 -16.76 -7.84
C LYS A 48 -12.89 -17.15 -7.23
N LYS A 49 -11.81 -16.39 -7.44
CA LYS A 49 -10.45 -16.76 -6.94
C LYS A 49 -9.75 -15.69 -6.09
N ARG A 50 -10.50 -14.73 -5.51
CA ARG A 50 -9.94 -13.58 -4.77
C ARG A 50 -9.01 -13.98 -3.60
N LYS A 51 -9.35 -15.02 -2.84
CA LYS A 51 -8.54 -15.45 -1.68
C LYS A 51 -7.17 -16.02 -2.08
N LEU A 52 -7.14 -16.88 -3.10
CA LEU A 52 -5.90 -17.42 -3.65
C LEU A 52 -5.03 -16.32 -4.28
N ALA A 53 -5.67 -15.36 -4.96
CA ALA A 53 -4.99 -14.20 -5.53
C ALA A 53 -4.30 -13.34 -4.45
N SER A 54 -4.99 -13.09 -3.33
CA SER A 54 -4.40 -12.34 -2.21
C SER A 54 -3.22 -13.05 -1.55
N GLU A 55 -3.26 -14.38 -1.40
CA GLU A 55 -2.18 -15.13 -0.75
C GLU A 55 -0.90 -15.18 -1.59
N GLU A 56 -1.03 -15.24 -2.91
CA GLU A 56 0.13 -15.25 -3.82
C GLU A 56 0.81 -13.88 -3.83
N ILE A 57 0.04 -12.79 -3.93
CA ILE A 57 0.57 -11.42 -3.82
C ILE A 57 1.23 -11.21 -2.45
N ILE A 58 0.60 -11.65 -1.36
CA ILE A 58 1.18 -11.54 -0.01
C ILE A 58 2.51 -12.30 0.08
N ARG A 59 2.60 -13.50 -0.49
CA ARG A 59 3.84 -14.31 -0.49
C ARG A 59 4.96 -13.67 -1.28
N SER A 60 4.66 -12.94 -2.35
CA SER A 60 5.65 -12.18 -3.12
C SER A 60 5.90 -10.78 -2.56
N SER A 61 5.39 -10.46 -1.36
CA SER A 61 5.50 -9.13 -0.76
C SER A 61 6.23 -9.12 0.57
N ALA A 62 7.09 -8.12 0.75
CA ALA A 62 7.54 -7.74 2.08
C ALA A 62 6.51 -6.80 2.71
N ILE A 63 5.91 -7.21 3.82
CA ILE A 63 4.88 -6.43 4.53
C ILE A 63 5.53 -5.63 5.66
N ALA A 64 5.15 -4.38 5.81
CA ALA A 64 5.49 -3.50 6.92
C ALA A 64 4.22 -3.06 7.64
N HIS A 65 4.17 -3.15 8.97
CA HIS A 65 2.91 -2.92 9.71
C HIS A 65 2.63 -1.44 10.02
N ASN A 66 3.62 -0.58 9.86
CA ASN A 66 3.53 0.84 10.17
C ASN A 66 4.53 1.64 9.33
N LEU A 67 4.41 2.96 9.35
CA LEU A 67 5.25 3.85 8.56
C LEU A 67 6.75 3.73 8.90
N THR A 68 7.09 3.43 10.15
CA THR A 68 8.50 3.24 10.56
C THR A 68 9.10 1.99 9.94
N GLU A 69 8.40 0.86 10.01
CA GLU A 69 8.80 -0.38 9.33
C GLU A 69 8.88 -0.16 7.82
N PHE A 70 7.93 0.57 7.24
CA PHE A 70 7.88 0.79 5.81
C PHE A 70 9.03 1.68 5.33
N LYS A 71 9.36 2.74 6.07
CA LYS A 71 10.55 3.56 5.81
C LYS A 71 11.83 2.70 5.84
N ILE A 72 11.98 1.86 6.86
CA ILE A 72 13.16 0.97 6.98
C ILE A 72 13.20 -0.02 5.81
N LEU A 73 12.06 -0.61 5.44
CA LEU A 73 11.94 -1.50 4.28
C LEU A 73 12.40 -0.81 2.99
N LEU A 74 11.92 0.40 2.72
CA LEU A 74 12.31 1.19 1.54
C LEU A 74 13.80 1.59 1.57
N GLU A 75 14.37 1.91 2.74
CA GLU A 75 15.81 2.18 2.89
C GLU A 75 16.64 0.94 2.53
N GLU A 76 16.29 -0.23 3.06
CA GLU A 76 17.03 -1.47 2.78
C GLU A 76 16.92 -1.88 1.31
N LEU A 77 15.74 -1.70 0.70
CA LEU A 77 15.56 -1.91 -0.73
C LEU A 77 16.32 -0.89 -1.58
N GLY A 78 16.34 0.37 -1.17
CA GLY A 78 17.09 1.42 -1.85
C GLY A 78 18.57 1.13 -1.91
N LYS A 79 19.14 0.61 -0.81
CA LYS A 79 20.54 0.14 -0.76
C LYS A 79 20.77 -1.07 -1.68
N ALA A 80 19.89 -2.06 -1.62
CA ALA A 80 20.05 -3.31 -2.37
C ALA A 80 19.89 -3.13 -3.89
N LEU A 81 18.99 -2.24 -4.30
CA LEU A 81 18.65 -2.02 -5.71
C LEU A 81 19.28 -0.74 -6.29
N ASN A 82 20.03 0.01 -5.48
CA ASN A 82 20.56 1.33 -5.83
C ASN A 82 19.47 2.28 -6.37
N LYS A 83 18.34 2.38 -5.64
CA LYS A 83 17.15 3.17 -6.01
C LYS A 83 16.77 4.14 -4.90
N ASN A 84 16.20 5.28 -5.28
CA ASN A 84 15.60 6.21 -4.34
C ASN A 84 14.09 5.99 -4.25
N PHE A 85 13.58 5.80 -3.04
CA PHE A 85 12.16 5.59 -2.75
C PHE A 85 11.55 6.72 -1.90
N SER A 86 12.20 7.88 -1.79
CA SER A 86 11.75 8.98 -0.92
C SER A 86 10.33 9.47 -1.27
N GLY A 87 9.98 9.56 -2.55
CA GLY A 87 8.64 9.95 -2.99
C GLY A 87 7.58 8.88 -2.72
N VAL A 88 7.96 7.59 -2.74
CA VAL A 88 7.05 6.48 -2.45
C VAL A 88 6.55 6.52 -1.01
N LEU A 89 7.44 6.84 -0.05
CA LEU A 89 7.06 6.90 1.36
C LEU A 89 5.98 7.97 1.61
N ALA A 90 6.16 9.18 1.07
CA ALA A 90 5.23 10.28 1.24
C ALA A 90 3.89 9.99 0.55
N HIS A 91 3.97 9.50 -0.70
CA HIS A 91 2.81 9.13 -1.52
C HIS A 91 1.92 8.08 -0.84
N GLU A 92 2.49 6.95 -0.42
CA GLU A 92 1.71 5.89 0.24
C GLU A 92 1.19 6.30 1.62
N ASN A 93 1.93 7.17 2.33
CA ASN A 93 1.46 7.69 3.61
C ASN A 93 0.25 8.61 3.44
N ALA A 94 0.17 9.38 2.34
CA ALA A 94 -0.99 10.22 2.05
C ALA A 94 -2.26 9.39 1.86
N HIS A 95 -2.18 8.30 1.08
CA HIS A 95 -3.29 7.34 0.94
C HIS A 95 -3.76 6.81 2.29
N MET A 96 -2.81 6.39 3.13
CA MET A 96 -3.11 5.72 4.40
C MET A 96 -3.73 6.69 5.42
N ASN A 97 -3.25 7.93 5.48
CA ASN A 97 -3.84 8.96 6.34
C ASN A 97 -5.32 9.21 5.99
N VAL A 98 -5.63 9.36 4.69
CA VAL A 98 -7.02 9.58 4.26
C VAL A 98 -7.86 8.33 4.47
N ALA A 99 -7.31 7.13 4.22
CA ALA A 99 -7.98 5.87 4.49
C ALA A 99 -8.38 5.73 5.98
N GLU A 100 -7.46 6.05 6.90
CA GLU A 100 -7.74 6.04 8.33
C GLU A 100 -8.80 7.08 8.73
N ALA A 101 -8.72 8.30 8.16
CA ALA A 101 -9.70 9.36 8.41
C ALA A 101 -11.12 8.97 7.94
N GLU A 102 -11.21 8.28 6.81
CA GLU A 102 -12.43 7.70 6.25
C GLU A 102 -12.84 6.37 6.95
N LYS A 103 -12.15 6.01 8.04
CA LYS A 103 -12.40 4.81 8.86
C LYS A 103 -12.27 3.49 8.07
N VAL A 104 -11.50 3.51 6.99
CA VAL A 104 -11.12 2.30 6.25
C VAL A 104 -10.07 1.57 7.08
N LYS A 105 -10.27 0.27 7.28
CA LYS A 105 -9.33 -0.52 8.08
C LYS A 105 -8.03 -0.72 7.31
N VAL A 106 -6.97 -0.13 7.83
CA VAL A 106 -5.60 -0.26 7.32
C VAL A 106 -4.90 -1.46 7.96
N ILE A 107 -4.12 -2.22 7.16
CA ILE A 107 -3.35 -3.39 7.62
C ILE A 107 -1.85 -3.08 7.70
N GLY A 108 -1.35 -2.22 6.80
CA GLY A 108 0.07 -1.89 6.71
C GLY A 108 0.46 -1.51 5.28
N TYR A 109 1.71 -1.68 4.93
CA TYR A 109 2.27 -1.41 3.61
C TYR A 109 2.86 -2.69 3.03
N ALA A 110 2.83 -2.83 1.71
CA ALA A 110 3.47 -3.92 0.99
C ALA A 110 4.51 -3.36 0.02
N VAL A 111 5.60 -4.10 -0.15
CA VAL A 111 6.42 -4.03 -1.36
C VAL A 111 6.38 -5.40 -2.04
N THR A 112 5.69 -5.50 -3.16
CA THR A 112 5.62 -6.70 -4.00
C THR A 112 6.82 -6.75 -4.94
N PHE A 113 7.48 -7.91 -5.02
CA PHE A 113 8.58 -8.16 -5.93
C PHE A 113 8.12 -8.93 -7.17
N LEU A 114 8.47 -8.38 -8.32
CA LEU A 114 8.12 -8.89 -9.63
C LEU A 114 9.38 -9.15 -10.45
N LYS A 115 9.28 -10.13 -11.35
CA LYS A 115 10.33 -10.41 -12.31
C LYS A 115 10.33 -9.32 -13.37
N GLY A 116 11.47 -8.65 -13.53
CA GLY A 116 11.71 -7.65 -14.56
C GLY A 116 12.29 -8.24 -15.84
N PRO A 117 12.58 -7.39 -16.83
CA PRO A 117 13.33 -7.76 -18.02
C PRO A 117 14.68 -8.35 -17.65
N GLU A 118 15.15 -9.35 -18.40
CA GLU A 118 16.49 -9.94 -18.25
C GLU A 118 16.81 -10.43 -16.82
N GLU A 119 15.83 -11.03 -16.14
CA GLU A 119 15.95 -11.55 -14.76
C GLU A 119 16.19 -10.46 -13.68
N SER A 120 16.01 -9.18 -14.01
CA SER A 120 16.04 -8.10 -13.02
C SER A 120 14.85 -8.18 -12.05
N ILE A 121 14.91 -7.45 -10.93
CA ILE A 121 13.80 -7.35 -9.96
C ILE A 121 13.15 -5.98 -10.09
N VAL A 122 11.84 -5.99 -10.30
CA VAL A 122 10.97 -4.82 -10.20
C VAL A 122 10.24 -4.88 -8.86
N SER A 123 10.05 -3.74 -8.21
CA SER A 123 9.29 -3.63 -6.96
C SER A 123 8.14 -2.65 -7.12
N LEU A 124 6.98 -3.02 -6.57
CA LEU A 124 5.81 -2.17 -6.46
C LEU A 124 5.49 -1.98 -4.99
N ALA A 125 5.40 -0.74 -4.53
CA ALA A 125 5.03 -0.41 -3.17
C ALA A 125 3.58 0.11 -3.14
N PHE A 126 2.80 -0.29 -2.14
CA PHE A 126 1.44 0.20 -1.94
C PHE A 126 0.96 0.02 -0.50
N GLY A 127 0.04 0.89 -0.08
CA GLY A 127 -0.75 0.72 1.15
C GLY A 127 -1.69 -0.49 1.08
N ILE A 128 -1.69 -1.30 2.13
CA ILE A 128 -2.60 -2.44 2.32
C ILE A 128 -3.78 -1.98 3.18
N MET A 129 -4.96 -1.92 2.55
CA MET A 129 -6.21 -1.58 3.21
C MET A 129 -7.26 -2.67 2.98
N ILE A 130 -8.11 -2.89 3.97
CA ILE A 130 -9.35 -3.65 3.79
C ILE A 130 -10.30 -2.74 3.03
N SER A 131 -10.67 -3.16 1.82
CA SER A 131 -11.48 -2.36 0.91
C SER A 131 -12.69 -1.72 1.61
N PRO A 132 -12.97 -0.42 1.36
CA PRO A 132 -14.14 0.26 1.91
C PRO A 132 -15.46 -0.39 1.46
N HIS A 133 -15.43 -1.21 0.41
CA HIS A 133 -16.55 -2.08 0.02
C HIS A 133 -17.04 -3.00 1.15
N LEU A 134 -16.23 -3.19 2.19
CA LEU A 134 -16.55 -4.02 3.36
C LEU A 134 -17.03 -3.21 4.58
N SER A 135 -16.96 -1.87 4.55
CA SER A 135 -17.29 -1.00 5.69
C SER A 135 -18.56 -0.16 5.52
N SER A 136 -18.91 0.27 4.30
CA SER A 136 -20.20 0.95 4.01
C SER A 136 -21.18 -0.02 3.35
N GLN A 137 -22.50 0.18 3.51
CA GLN A 137 -23.52 -0.58 2.76
C GLN A 137 -23.86 0.08 1.41
N ASP A 138 -23.57 1.37 1.23
CA ASP A 138 -23.87 2.09 -0.02
C ASP A 138 -22.69 1.98 -1.01
N PRO A 139 -22.86 1.31 -2.17
CA PRO A 139 -21.83 1.21 -3.20
C PRO A 139 -21.32 2.55 -3.71
N ARG A 140 -22.15 3.60 -3.72
CA ARG A 140 -21.79 4.94 -4.19
C ARG A 140 -20.79 5.59 -3.22
N ASP A 141 -21.08 5.55 -1.93
CA ASP A 141 -20.19 6.09 -0.90
C ASP A 141 -18.83 5.38 -0.89
N GLN A 142 -18.80 4.08 -1.18
CA GLN A 142 -17.56 3.32 -1.29
C GLN A 142 -16.70 3.82 -2.46
N VAL A 143 -17.31 4.11 -3.61
CA VAL A 143 -16.62 4.66 -4.79
C VAL A 143 -16.09 6.06 -4.49
N VAL A 144 -16.89 6.93 -3.88
CA VAL A 144 -16.47 8.28 -3.47
C VAL A 144 -15.30 8.21 -2.49
N THR A 145 -15.37 7.35 -1.48
CA THR A 145 -14.31 7.13 -0.49
C THR A 145 -13.01 6.70 -1.17
N MET A 146 -13.09 5.75 -2.10
CA MET A 146 -11.91 5.26 -2.83
C MET A 146 -11.28 6.36 -3.69
N ILE A 147 -12.10 7.17 -4.37
CA ILE A 147 -11.60 8.32 -5.15
C ILE A 147 -10.86 9.30 -4.24
N ARG A 148 -11.38 9.61 -3.04
CA ARG A 148 -10.69 10.51 -2.09
C ARG A 148 -9.34 9.94 -1.65
N ILE A 149 -9.31 8.67 -1.27
CA ILE A 149 -8.06 7.99 -0.90
C ILE A 149 -7.05 8.07 -2.04
N LEU A 150 -7.45 7.76 -3.28
CA LEU A 150 -6.55 7.79 -4.43
C LEU A 150 -6.07 9.19 -4.81
N ASN A 151 -6.85 10.25 -4.55
CA ASN A 151 -6.42 11.64 -4.78
C ASN A 151 -5.54 12.20 -3.65
N ALA A 152 -5.47 11.52 -2.49
CA ALA A 152 -4.76 12.01 -1.33
C ALA A 152 -3.31 12.44 -1.59
N PRO A 153 -2.48 11.74 -2.41
CA PRO A 153 -1.12 12.19 -2.67
C PRO A 153 -1.07 13.61 -3.23
N GLU A 154 -1.96 13.97 -4.15
CA GLU A 154 -2.03 15.32 -4.73
C GLU A 154 -2.36 16.38 -3.67
N GLU A 155 -3.30 16.08 -2.76
CA GLU A 155 -3.69 16.97 -1.66
C GLU A 155 -2.52 17.23 -0.69
N TYR A 156 -1.59 16.29 -0.58
CA TYR A 156 -0.39 16.39 0.25
C TYR A 156 0.84 16.93 -0.53
N GLY A 157 0.67 17.34 -1.79
CA GLY A 157 1.73 17.92 -2.62
C GLY A 157 2.60 16.91 -3.38
N GLU A 158 2.18 15.65 -3.43
CA GLU A 158 2.83 14.57 -4.19
C GLU A 158 2.17 14.39 -5.57
N ILE A 159 2.89 13.75 -6.50
CA ILE A 159 2.35 13.43 -7.82
C ILE A 159 1.55 12.12 -7.73
N LEU A 160 0.37 12.07 -8.35
CA LEU A 160 -0.40 10.84 -8.50
C LEU A 160 0.35 9.81 -9.33
N SER A 161 0.30 8.53 -8.94
CA SER A 161 0.88 7.48 -9.75
C SER A 161 0.03 7.25 -11.00
N PRO A 162 0.61 6.70 -12.09
CA PRO A 162 -0.18 6.31 -13.26
C PRO A 162 -1.34 5.37 -12.93
N LYS A 163 -1.17 4.54 -11.90
CA LYS A 163 -2.21 3.64 -11.40
C LYS A 163 -3.34 4.40 -10.72
N ASP A 164 -3.04 5.38 -9.86
CA ASP A 164 -4.09 6.19 -9.21
C ASP A 164 -4.95 6.90 -10.25
N ILE A 165 -4.31 7.51 -11.24
CA ILE A 165 -5.00 8.20 -12.34
C ILE A 165 -5.94 7.23 -13.08
N HIS A 166 -5.45 6.03 -13.38
CA HIS A 166 -6.24 4.99 -14.03
C HIS A 166 -7.46 4.60 -13.18
N ASP A 167 -7.24 4.26 -11.91
CA ASP A 167 -8.28 3.80 -11.00
C ASP A 167 -9.32 4.91 -10.72
N ILE A 168 -8.88 6.15 -10.52
CA ILE A 168 -9.77 7.32 -10.38
C ILE A 168 -10.64 7.47 -11.61
N THR A 169 -10.08 7.31 -12.81
CA THR A 169 -10.84 7.44 -14.07
C THR A 169 -11.92 6.37 -14.16
N GLN A 170 -11.60 5.12 -13.82
CA GLN A 170 -12.58 4.04 -13.81
C GLN A 170 -13.68 4.27 -12.76
N LEU A 171 -13.31 4.69 -11.56
CA LEU A 171 -14.24 4.95 -10.46
C LEU A 171 -15.17 6.13 -10.76
N LYS A 172 -14.67 7.20 -11.38
CA LYS A 172 -15.50 8.32 -11.86
C LYS A 172 -16.50 7.87 -12.91
N GLY A 173 -16.09 6.98 -13.82
CA GLY A 173 -17.00 6.36 -14.79
C GLY A 173 -18.11 5.54 -14.14
N LEU A 174 -17.79 4.76 -13.10
CA LEU A 174 -18.76 4.00 -12.31
C LEU A 174 -19.73 4.93 -11.55
N LEU A 175 -19.22 6.01 -10.95
CA LEU A 175 -20.02 6.98 -10.23
C LEU A 175 -21.09 7.63 -11.12
N ALA A 176 -20.73 7.98 -12.35
CA ALA A 176 -21.67 8.52 -13.33
C ALA A 176 -22.80 7.53 -13.69
N GLN A 177 -22.52 6.22 -13.67
CA GLN A 177 -23.54 5.20 -13.94
C GLN A 177 -24.60 5.14 -12.83
N PHE A 178 -24.20 5.29 -11.56
CA PHE A 178 -25.16 5.38 -10.45
C PHE A 178 -26.11 6.57 -10.63
N GLU A 179 -25.60 7.74 -11.03
CA GLU A 179 -26.41 8.95 -11.24
C GLU A 179 -27.39 8.85 -12.42
N THR A 180 -27.11 7.99 -13.40
CA THR A 180 -28.02 7.72 -14.52
C THR A 180 -29.13 6.71 -14.19
N GLN A 181 -28.97 5.89 -13.15
CA GLN A 181 -29.95 4.88 -12.74
C GLN A 181 -30.95 5.41 -11.71
N GLU A 182 -30.66 6.55 -11.09
CA GLU A 182 -31.55 7.23 -10.12
C GLU A 182 -32.50 8.26 -10.79
N LYS A 183 -32.49 8.38 -12.13
CA LYS A 183 -33.39 9.24 -12.93
C LYS A 183 -34.42 8.40 -13.67
#